data_AF-A0A7W9SZX4-F1
#
_entry.id   AF-A0A7W9SZX4-F1
#
_cell.length_a   1.000
_cell.length_b   1.000
_cell.length_c   1.000
_cell.angle_alpha   90.00
_cell.angle_beta   90.00
_cell.angle_gamma   90.00
#
_symmetry.space_group_name_H-M   'P 1'
#
loop_
_entity.id
_entity.type
_entity.pdbx_description
1 polymer ?
#
loop_
_entity_poly.entity_id
_entity_poly.type
_entity_poly.pdbx_seq_one_letter_code
_entity_poly.pdbx_strand_id
1 'polypeptide(L)'
;MTHRVSRIELLRPELGLWGGLLLLLSTLFMSSAKFSADLPVVQLPSSIVHCTRGLSEVQIIFSLDAQKRLYMHASTTELQTKAIELLAQQYGLQLSGRQLQQLQQLPYLSSDVRQLPGWLIAPGWKRKKLPDGIPYSAPNDQFTAMLRVANRAALDIHYRRPVICLRLDQRLPASVVMPFLQQIQAQEINHIVLVTESE
;
A
#
# COMPACT_ATOMS: atom_id res chain seq x y z
N MET A 1 -48.80 51.70 -27.24
CA MET A 1 -49.32 51.15 -25.97
C MET A 1 -49.77 49.72 -26.25
N THR A 2 -49.29 48.62 -25.69
CA THR A 2 -48.31 48.26 -24.64
C THR A 2 -47.99 46.78 -24.92
N HIS A 3 -46.73 46.44 -25.26
CA HIS A 3 -46.32 45.03 -25.38
C HIS A 3 -46.19 44.44 -23.98
N ARG A 4 -47.13 43.57 -23.59
CA ARG A 4 -47.10 42.84 -22.32
C ARG A 4 -46.15 41.65 -22.49
N VAL A 5 -44.98 41.73 -21.88
CA VAL A 5 -44.03 40.59 -21.82
C VAL A 5 -44.68 39.45 -21.06
N SER A 6 -44.70 38.26 -21.66
CA SER A 6 -45.19 37.03 -21.05
C SER A 6 -44.33 36.70 -19.82
N ARG A 7 -45.02 36.51 -18.68
CA ARG A 7 -44.42 36.12 -17.42
C ARG A 7 -43.85 34.70 -17.61
N ILE A 8 -42.53 34.54 -17.56
CA ILE A 8 -41.88 33.24 -17.58
C ILE A 8 -42.31 32.52 -16.31
N GLU A 9 -43.09 31.44 -16.44
CA GLU A 9 -43.40 30.53 -15.34
C GLU A 9 -42.11 29.85 -14.90
N LEU A 10 -41.50 30.42 -13.87
CA LEU A 10 -40.32 29.90 -13.23
C LEU A 10 -40.74 28.78 -12.27
N LEU A 11 -40.05 27.64 -12.43
CA LEU A 11 -39.95 26.50 -11.50
C LEU A 11 -41.11 25.49 -11.52
N ARG A 12 -40.89 24.37 -12.23
CA ARG A 12 -41.37 23.07 -11.74
C ARG A 12 -40.56 22.75 -10.47
N PRO A 13 -41.16 22.75 -9.26
CA PRO A 13 -40.45 22.50 -8.00
C PRO A 13 -39.81 21.10 -7.95
N GLU A 14 -40.35 20.16 -8.72
CA GLU A 14 -39.84 18.81 -8.93
C GLU A 14 -38.35 18.80 -9.32
N LEU A 15 -37.93 19.62 -10.29
CA LEU A 15 -36.55 19.64 -10.80
C LEU A 15 -35.55 20.13 -9.74
N GLY A 16 -35.96 21.06 -8.87
CA GLY A 16 -35.11 21.55 -7.78
C GLY A 16 -34.93 20.51 -6.67
N LEU A 17 -35.97 19.71 -6.40
CA LEU A 17 -35.94 18.67 -5.38
C LEU A 17 -35.05 17.49 -5.82
N TRP A 18 -35.19 17.05 -7.06
CA TRP A 18 -34.31 16.03 -7.66
C TRP A 18 -32.86 16.51 -7.81
N GLY A 19 -32.66 17.77 -8.24
CA GLY A 19 -31.32 18.35 -8.35
C GLY A 19 -30.61 18.48 -7.00
N GLY A 20 -31.34 18.93 -5.96
CA GLY A 20 -30.83 19.01 -4.60
C GLY A 20 -30.49 17.63 -4.02
N LEU A 21 -31.36 16.64 -4.23
CA LEU A 21 -31.14 15.25 -3.81
C LEU A 21 -29.90 14.64 -4.49
N LEU A 22 -29.76 14.81 -5.81
CA LEU A 22 -28.61 14.31 -6.56
C LEU A 22 -27.31 14.99 -6.14
N LEU A 23 -27.33 16.30 -5.88
CA LEU A 23 -26.18 17.04 -5.37
C LEU A 23 -25.77 16.57 -3.96
N LEU A 24 -26.76 16.34 -3.08
CA LEU A 24 -26.53 15.80 -1.74
C LEU A 24 -25.94 14.38 -1.80
N LEU A 25 -26.49 13.51 -2.65
CA LEU A 25 -25.96 12.17 -2.86
C LEU A 25 -24.54 12.20 -3.44
N SER A 26 -24.28 13.05 -4.43
CA SER A 26 -22.96 13.20 -5.03
C SER A 26 -21.92 13.69 -4.03
N THR A 27 -22.26 14.72 -3.24
CA THR A 27 -21.36 15.23 -2.19
C THR A 27 -21.18 14.24 -1.04
N LEU A 28 -22.23 13.49 -0.67
CA LEU A 28 -22.15 12.41 0.32
C LEU A 28 -21.25 11.26 -0.16
N PHE A 29 -21.39 10.83 -1.42
CA PHE A 29 -20.51 9.81 -2.01
C PHE A 29 -19.07 10.28 -2.12
N MET A 30 -18.84 11.52 -2.56
CA MET A 30 -17.49 12.11 -2.63
C MET A 30 -16.85 12.28 -1.25
N SER A 31 -17.62 12.62 -0.22
CA SER A 31 -17.13 12.80 1.16
C SER A 31 -16.94 11.47 1.91
N SER A 32 -17.79 10.47 1.64
CA SER A 32 -17.70 9.15 2.29
C SER A 32 -16.79 8.16 1.58
N ALA A 33 -16.33 8.47 0.36
CA ALA A 33 -15.35 7.69 -0.36
C ALA A 33 -14.01 7.71 0.39
N LYS A 34 -13.83 6.75 1.30
CA LYS A 34 -12.52 6.37 1.79
C LYS A 34 -11.79 5.73 0.63
N PHE A 35 -10.85 6.46 0.03
CA PHE A 35 -9.90 5.85 -0.89
C PHE A 35 -9.29 4.64 -0.19
N SER A 36 -9.44 3.46 -0.81
CA SER A 36 -8.79 2.25 -0.31
C SER A 36 -7.31 2.55 -0.10
N ALA A 37 -6.71 1.92 0.93
CA ALA A 37 -5.28 2.03 1.17
C ALA A 37 -4.55 1.93 -0.16
N ASP A 38 -3.71 2.93 -0.45
CA ASP A 38 -3.05 3.15 -1.74
C ASP A 38 -1.98 2.06 -1.90
N LEU A 39 -2.41 0.81 -2.01
CA LEU A 39 -1.58 -0.38 -2.16
C LEU A 39 -1.24 -0.54 -3.64
N PRO A 40 -0.10 -1.17 -3.96
CA PRO A 40 0.22 -1.49 -5.34
C PRO A 40 -0.88 -2.35 -5.95
N VAL A 41 -1.31 -1.97 -7.16
CA VAL A 41 -2.33 -2.71 -7.90
C VAL A 41 -1.71 -4.02 -8.39
N VAL A 42 -2.11 -5.12 -7.76
CA VAL A 42 -1.68 -6.49 -8.05
C VAL A 42 -2.93 -7.32 -8.28
N GLN A 43 -2.98 -8.07 -9.39
CA GLN A 43 -4.11 -8.97 -9.67
C GLN A 43 -3.92 -10.25 -8.89
N LEU A 44 -4.66 -10.43 -7.80
CA LEU A 44 -4.49 -11.60 -6.95
C LEU A 44 -5.21 -12.82 -7.53
N PRO A 45 -4.73 -14.05 -7.25
CA PRO A 45 -5.48 -15.26 -7.55
C PRO A 45 -6.79 -15.30 -6.74
N SER A 46 -7.85 -15.86 -7.34
CA SER A 46 -9.14 -16.04 -6.66
C SER A 46 -9.15 -17.27 -5.75
N SER A 47 -9.93 -17.21 -4.69
CA SER A 47 -10.21 -18.32 -3.78
C SER A 47 -11.67 -18.32 -3.37
N ILE A 48 -12.29 -19.50 -3.44
CA ILE A 48 -13.64 -19.76 -2.89
C ILE A 48 -13.62 -19.96 -1.37
N VAL A 49 -12.45 -20.20 -0.79
CA VAL A 49 -12.29 -20.42 0.65
C VAL A 49 -11.88 -19.11 1.32
N HIS A 50 -12.73 -18.63 2.23
CA HIS A 50 -12.40 -17.54 3.12
C HIS A 50 -11.78 -18.09 4.41
N CYS A 51 -10.49 -17.84 4.60
CA CYS A 51 -9.80 -18.16 5.84
C CYS A 51 -9.06 -16.92 6.36
N THR A 52 -9.48 -16.41 7.51
CA THR A 52 -8.81 -15.33 8.23
C THR A 52 -7.99 -15.84 9.40
N ARG A 53 -7.95 -17.16 9.60
CA ARG A 53 -7.24 -17.79 10.71
C ARG A 53 -5.74 -17.53 10.58
N GLY A 54 -5.12 -17.04 11.65
CA GLY A 54 -3.70 -16.72 11.66
C GLY A 54 -3.37 -15.30 11.17
N LEU A 55 -4.37 -14.50 10.76
CA LEU A 55 -4.20 -13.06 10.62
C LEU A 55 -4.09 -12.41 11.99
N SER A 56 -3.03 -11.63 12.19
CA SER A 56 -2.81 -10.75 13.35
C SER A 56 -3.05 -9.31 12.93
N GLU A 57 -3.26 -8.39 13.86
CA GLU A 57 -3.27 -6.96 13.55
C GLU A 57 -1.90 -6.44 13.12
N VAL A 58 -0.82 -7.14 13.51
CA VAL A 58 0.57 -6.79 13.17
C VAL A 58 0.98 -7.60 11.95
N GLN A 59 0.91 -6.97 10.78
CA GLN A 59 1.19 -7.61 9.50
C GLN A 59 2.22 -6.81 8.71
N ILE A 60 3.06 -7.53 7.99
CA ILE A 60 3.92 -6.98 6.95
C ILE A 60 3.53 -7.66 5.65
N ILE A 61 3.06 -6.86 4.70
CA ILE A 61 2.53 -7.30 3.43
C ILE A 61 3.57 -7.02 2.36
N PHE A 62 4.05 -8.08 1.73
CA PHE A 62 4.91 -8.01 0.55
C PHE A 62 4.08 -8.26 -0.70
N SER A 63 4.09 -7.31 -1.63
CA SER A 63 3.35 -7.42 -2.89
C SER A 63 4.32 -7.57 -4.05
N LEU A 64 4.11 -8.56 -4.91
CA LEU A 64 4.91 -8.78 -6.11
C LEU A 64 3.99 -8.67 -7.32
N ASP A 65 4.24 -7.68 -8.19
CA ASP A 65 3.43 -7.49 -9.39
C ASP A 65 3.89 -8.37 -10.57
N ALA A 66 3.12 -8.38 -11.65
CA ALA A 66 3.46 -9.13 -12.87
C ALA A 66 4.78 -8.69 -13.54
N GLN A 67 5.26 -7.48 -13.25
CA GLN A 67 6.57 -6.99 -13.70
C GLN A 67 7.71 -7.42 -12.75
N LYS A 68 7.40 -8.26 -11.76
CA LYS A 68 8.32 -8.77 -10.75
C LYS A 68 8.91 -7.66 -9.87
N ARG A 69 8.16 -6.57 -9.66
CA ARG A 69 8.54 -5.50 -8.75
C ARG A 69 7.95 -5.76 -7.38
N LEU A 70 8.81 -5.70 -6.37
CA LEU A 70 8.44 -5.97 -4.99
C LEU A 70 8.10 -4.68 -4.26
N TYR A 71 7.04 -4.72 -3.47
CA TYR A 71 6.59 -3.63 -2.62
C TYR A 71 6.41 -4.13 -1.19
N MET A 72 6.59 -3.24 -0.20
CA MET A 72 6.38 -3.55 1.20
C MET A 72 5.42 -2.55 1.83
N HIS A 73 4.41 -3.05 2.53
CA HIS A 73 3.48 -2.28 3.34
C HIS A 73 3.38 -2.92 4.73
N ALA A 74 3.16 -2.12 5.77
CA ALA A 74 2.85 -2.64 7.10
C ALA A 74 1.44 -2.24 7.53
N SER A 75 0.81 -3.05 8.38
CA SER A 75 -0.56 -2.80 8.85
C SER A 75 -0.74 -1.47 9.60
N THR A 76 0.33 -0.92 10.19
CA THR A 76 0.33 0.39 10.85
C THR A 76 1.44 1.28 10.31
N THR A 77 1.17 2.58 10.25
CA THR A 77 2.16 3.59 9.83
C THR A 77 3.40 3.60 10.72
N GLU A 78 3.22 3.38 12.03
CA GLU A 78 4.31 3.31 13.00
C GLU A 78 5.25 2.14 12.69
N LEU A 79 4.69 0.94 12.50
CA LEU A 79 5.45 -0.25 12.14
C LEU A 79 6.18 -0.08 10.82
N GLN A 80 5.50 0.46 9.80
CA GLN A 80 6.10 0.73 8.50
C GLN A 80 7.28 1.70 8.61
N THR A 81 7.07 2.81 9.31
CA THR A 81 8.09 3.86 9.49
C THR A 81 9.30 3.28 10.20
N LYS A 82 9.09 2.53 11.29
CA LYS A 82 10.17 1.91 12.06
C LYS A 82 10.94 0.86 11.26
N ALA A 83 10.24 0.01 10.52
CA ALA A 83 10.89 -1.01 9.68
C ALA A 83 11.75 -0.36 8.59
N ILE A 84 11.24 0.66 7.91
CA ILE A 84 11.99 1.37 6.87
C ILE A 84 13.16 2.18 7.46
N GLU A 85 12.98 2.79 8.62
CA GLU A 85 14.06 3.48 9.34
C GLU A 85 15.20 2.52 9.70
N LEU A 86 14.88 1.36 10.29
CA LEU A 86 15.87 0.33 10.61
C LEU A 86 16.56 -0.21 9.36
N LEU A 87 15.82 -0.38 8.25
CA LEU A 87 16.42 -0.75 6.97
C LEU A 87 17.40 0.33 6.50
N ALA A 88 16.98 1.60 6.49
CA ALA A 88 17.81 2.72 6.06
C ALA A 88 19.12 2.78 6.87
N GLN A 89 19.04 2.62 8.19
CA GLN A 89 20.19 2.56 9.09
C GLN A 89 21.14 1.40 8.75
N GLN A 90 20.61 0.21 8.44
CA GLN A 90 21.42 -0.94 8.02
C GLN A 90 22.20 -0.66 6.73
N TYR A 91 21.69 0.20 5.86
CA TYR A 91 22.36 0.66 4.62
C TYR A 91 23.15 1.96 4.79
N GLY A 92 23.39 2.40 6.04
CA GLY A 92 24.20 3.59 6.35
C GLY A 92 23.52 4.92 6.06
N LEU A 93 22.19 4.92 5.87
CA LEU A 93 21.41 6.12 5.60
C LEU A 93 20.82 6.66 6.92
N GLN A 94 21.01 7.95 7.16
CA GLN A 94 20.38 8.66 8.27
C GLN A 94 19.29 9.57 7.71
N LEU A 95 18.04 9.33 8.11
CA LEU A 95 16.91 10.14 7.72
C LEU A 95 16.78 11.34 8.68
N SER A 96 16.69 12.54 8.12
CA SER A 96 16.40 13.75 8.89
C SER A 96 14.98 13.71 9.48
N GLY A 97 14.71 14.51 10.53
CA GLY A 97 13.37 14.60 11.12
C GLY A 97 12.27 14.94 10.10
N ARG A 98 12.58 15.81 9.11
CA ARG A 98 11.66 16.13 8.01
C ARG A 98 11.41 14.92 7.09
N GLN A 99 12.43 14.12 6.82
CA GLN A 99 12.29 12.88 6.04
C GLN A 99 11.48 11.84 6.79
N LEU A 100 11.66 11.70 8.11
CA LEU A 100 10.84 10.80 8.94
C LEU A 100 9.36 11.19 8.93
N GLN A 101 9.05 12.50 8.99
CA GLN A 101 7.67 12.97 8.84
C GLN A 101 7.07 12.63 7.46
N GLN A 102 7.87 12.76 6.39
CA GLN A 102 7.44 12.37 5.05
C GLN A 102 7.29 10.84 4.92
N LEU A 103 8.10 10.08 5.64
CA LEU A 103 8.04 8.61 5.65
C LEU A 103 6.73 8.10 6.26
N GLN A 104 6.19 8.78 7.28
CA GLN A 104 4.87 8.45 7.85
C GLN A 104 3.72 8.62 6.84
N GLN A 105 3.92 9.45 5.81
CA GLN A 105 2.95 9.68 4.74
C GLN A 105 3.14 8.70 3.58
N LEU A 106 4.14 7.83 3.64
CA LEU A 106 4.40 6.84 2.60
C LEU A 106 3.37 5.72 2.68
N PRO A 107 2.61 5.42 1.60
CA PRO A 107 1.68 4.30 1.65
C PRO A 107 2.37 2.93 1.66
N TYR A 108 3.46 2.77 0.90
CA TYR A 108 4.27 1.55 0.84
C TYR A 108 5.68 1.86 0.33
N LEU A 109 6.67 1.07 0.72
CA LEU A 109 8.00 1.12 0.12
C LEU A 109 7.97 0.42 -1.23
N SER A 110 8.53 1.06 -2.25
CA SER A 110 8.42 0.64 -3.64
C SER A 110 9.73 0.69 -4.42
N SER A 111 10.84 1.04 -3.77
CA SER A 111 12.14 1.17 -4.40
C SER A 111 13.25 0.77 -3.45
N ASP A 112 14.47 0.73 -3.99
CA ASP A 112 15.69 0.59 -3.20
C ASP A 112 15.76 1.66 -2.09
N VAL A 113 16.00 1.22 -0.84
CA VAL A 113 16.08 2.11 0.34
C VAL A 113 17.13 3.20 0.19
N ARG A 114 18.19 2.99 -0.61
CA ARG A 114 19.24 3.99 -0.92
C ARG A 114 18.69 5.20 -1.66
N GLN A 115 17.60 5.03 -2.39
CA GLN A 115 16.92 6.11 -3.11
C GLN A 115 15.90 6.85 -2.22
N LEU A 116 15.57 6.30 -1.05
CA LEU A 116 14.55 6.83 -0.14
C LEU A 116 14.77 8.31 0.23
N PRO A 117 15.99 8.77 0.60
CA PRO A 117 16.18 10.18 0.96
C PRO A 117 15.78 11.15 -0.16
N GLY A 118 16.14 10.83 -1.40
CA GLY A 118 15.79 11.65 -2.57
C GLY A 118 14.30 11.56 -2.90
N TRP A 119 13.71 10.38 -2.74
CA TRP A 119 12.28 10.16 -2.97
C TRP A 119 11.39 10.92 -1.96
N LEU A 120 11.80 10.95 -0.70
CA LEU A 120 11.10 11.70 0.37
C LEU A 120 11.15 13.22 0.18
N ILE A 121 12.15 13.75 -0.52
CA ILE A 121 12.24 15.19 -0.83
C ILE A 121 11.53 15.53 -2.16
N ALA A 122 11.35 14.55 -3.04
CA ALA A 122 10.70 14.76 -4.33
C ALA A 122 9.23 15.19 -4.17
N PRO A 123 8.74 16.13 -5.00
CA PRO A 123 7.33 16.51 -5.01
C PRO A 123 6.45 15.35 -5.49
N GLY A 124 5.20 15.29 -5.02
CA GLY A 124 4.30 14.15 -5.22
C GLY A 124 4.13 13.69 -6.67
N TRP A 125 4.22 14.59 -7.66
CA TRP A 125 4.17 14.24 -9.08
C TRP A 125 5.41 13.49 -9.58
N LYS A 126 6.60 13.73 -9.00
CA LYS A 126 7.82 12.93 -9.30
C LYS A 126 7.77 11.56 -8.62
N ARG A 127 7.12 11.46 -7.46
CA ARG A 127 6.91 10.18 -6.74
C ARG A 127 6.02 9.20 -7.52
N LYS A 128 5.25 9.68 -8.51
CA LYS A 128 4.39 8.86 -9.40
C LYS A 128 5.13 8.20 -10.58
N LYS A 129 6.39 8.55 -10.86
CA LYS A 129 7.18 7.81 -11.87
C LYS A 129 7.41 6.40 -11.34
N LEU A 130 7.17 5.40 -12.20
CA LEU A 130 6.99 4.00 -11.82
C LEU A 130 8.10 3.56 -10.84
N PRO A 131 7.74 2.97 -9.70
CA PRO A 131 8.70 2.35 -8.82
C PRO A 131 9.43 1.19 -9.52
N ASP A 132 10.74 1.10 -9.30
CA ASP A 132 11.59 0.01 -9.81
C ASP A 132 11.43 -1.30 -8.99
N GLY A 133 10.74 -1.23 -7.85
CA GLY A 133 10.61 -2.31 -6.89
C GLY A 133 11.77 -2.35 -5.89
N ILE A 134 11.53 -2.99 -4.75
CA ILE A 134 12.56 -3.31 -3.76
C ILE A 134 13.45 -4.42 -4.33
N PRO A 135 14.78 -4.26 -4.32
CA PRO A 135 15.69 -5.33 -4.73
C PRO A 135 15.58 -6.58 -3.82
N TYR A 136 15.41 -7.76 -4.42
CA TYR A 136 15.26 -9.04 -3.71
C TYR A 136 16.21 -10.14 -4.22
N SER A 137 17.24 -9.76 -4.97
CA SER A 137 18.25 -10.70 -5.49
C SER A 137 19.66 -10.19 -5.24
N ALA A 138 20.61 -11.13 -5.19
CA ALA A 138 22.03 -10.79 -5.04
C ALA A 138 22.51 -9.90 -6.20
N PRO A 139 23.45 -8.96 -5.96
CA PRO A 139 24.17 -8.71 -4.71
C PRO A 139 23.45 -7.77 -3.72
N ASN A 140 22.25 -7.27 -4.04
CA ASN A 140 21.52 -6.29 -3.24
C ASN A 140 20.19 -6.86 -2.76
N ASP A 141 20.24 -7.80 -1.82
CA ASP A 141 19.04 -8.44 -1.28
C ASP A 141 18.45 -7.62 -0.13
N GLN A 142 17.65 -6.61 -0.48
CA GLN A 142 16.94 -5.77 0.49
C GLN A 142 15.70 -6.45 1.04
N PHE A 143 15.14 -7.43 0.32
CA PHE A 143 14.01 -8.21 0.82
C PHE A 143 14.38 -9.02 2.07
N THR A 144 15.48 -9.78 2.01
CA THR A 144 15.95 -10.55 3.17
C THR A 144 16.36 -9.64 4.33
N ALA A 145 16.96 -8.49 4.03
CA ALA A 145 17.25 -7.47 5.05
C ALA A 145 15.95 -6.92 5.66
N MET A 146 14.93 -6.66 4.83
CA MET A 146 13.62 -6.17 5.27
C MET A 146 12.93 -7.15 6.20
N LEU A 147 12.93 -8.46 5.89
CA LEU A 147 12.35 -9.49 6.76
C LEU A 147 12.95 -9.45 8.17
N ARG A 148 14.28 -9.27 8.26
CA ARG A 148 14.98 -9.17 9.56
C ARG A 148 14.61 -7.91 10.33
N VAL A 149 14.64 -6.75 9.69
CA VAL A 149 14.31 -5.48 10.38
C VAL A 149 12.83 -5.36 10.71
N ALA A 150 11.94 -5.98 9.93
CA ALA A 150 10.51 -5.97 10.19
C ALA A 150 10.16 -6.77 11.46
N ASN A 151 10.80 -7.92 11.68
CA ASN A 151 10.70 -8.66 12.93
C ASN A 151 11.15 -7.82 14.13
N ARG A 152 12.29 -7.12 14.00
CA ARG A 152 12.80 -6.24 15.05
C ARG A 152 11.84 -5.07 15.33
N ALA A 153 11.37 -4.38 14.29
CA ALA A 153 10.43 -3.28 14.42
C ALA A 153 9.13 -3.70 15.14
N ALA A 154 8.58 -4.86 14.78
CA ALA A 154 7.37 -5.38 15.40
C ALA A 154 7.57 -5.78 16.86
N LEU A 155 8.73 -6.35 17.21
CA LEU A 155 9.07 -6.66 18.61
C LEU A 155 9.25 -5.39 19.44
N ASP A 156 9.89 -4.36 18.88
CA ASP A 156 10.11 -3.08 19.56
C ASP A 156 8.78 -2.34 19.84
N ILE A 157 7.82 -2.39 18.92
CA ILE A 157 6.56 -1.62 19.02
C ILE A 157 5.45 -2.44 19.71
N HIS A 158 5.30 -3.70 19.34
CA HIS A 158 4.13 -4.52 19.68
C HIS A 158 4.47 -5.73 20.57
N TYR A 159 5.75 -5.95 20.91
CA TYR A 159 6.22 -7.10 21.70
C TYR A 159 5.84 -8.47 21.13
N ARG A 160 5.53 -8.54 19.82
CA ARG A 160 5.17 -9.76 19.10
C ARG A 160 5.73 -9.75 17.69
N ARG A 161 5.97 -10.94 17.14
CA ARG A 161 6.42 -11.08 15.75
C ARG A 161 5.28 -10.70 14.78
N PRO A 162 5.59 -10.07 13.65
CA PRO A 162 4.61 -9.78 12.63
C PRO A 162 4.21 -11.05 11.88
N VAL A 163 2.99 -11.08 11.36
CA VAL A 163 2.59 -12.07 10.35
C VAL A 163 3.07 -11.56 8.99
N ILE A 164 3.80 -12.40 8.26
CA ILE A 164 4.25 -12.08 6.91
C ILE A 164 3.17 -12.51 5.91
N CYS A 165 2.63 -11.53 5.20
CA CYS A 165 1.57 -11.70 4.21
C CYS A 165 2.14 -11.49 2.80
N LEU A 166 1.80 -12.38 1.85
CA LEU A 166 2.26 -12.31 0.47
C LEU A 166 1.08 -12.06 -0.48
N ARG A 167 1.19 -10.98 -1.25
CA ARG A 167 0.27 -10.59 -2.32
C ARG A 167 0.98 -10.79 -3.65
N LEU A 168 0.77 -11.94 -4.28
CA LEU A 168 1.47 -12.30 -5.52
C LEU A 168 0.52 -12.17 -6.70
N ASP A 169 0.96 -11.51 -7.77
CA ASP A 169 0.17 -11.42 -9.00
C ASP A 169 -0.06 -12.82 -9.59
N GLN A 170 -1.30 -13.12 -9.95
CA GLN A 170 -1.72 -14.41 -10.51
C GLN A 170 -0.97 -14.80 -11.80
N ARG A 171 -0.40 -13.82 -12.51
CA ARG A 171 0.36 -14.04 -13.76
C ARG A 171 1.81 -14.45 -13.50
N LEU A 172 2.28 -14.47 -12.25
CA LEU A 172 3.65 -14.83 -11.93
C LEU A 172 3.89 -16.33 -12.11
N PRO A 173 4.95 -16.73 -12.83
CA PRO A 173 5.30 -18.14 -12.95
C PRO A 173 5.89 -18.66 -11.63
N ALA A 174 5.71 -19.97 -11.38
CA ALA A 174 6.26 -20.64 -10.20
C ALA A 174 7.79 -20.46 -10.08
N SER A 175 8.51 -20.33 -11.19
CA SER A 175 9.96 -20.07 -11.21
C SER A 175 10.38 -18.75 -10.56
N VAL A 176 9.46 -17.78 -10.45
CA VAL A 176 9.69 -16.51 -9.74
C VAL A 176 9.23 -16.60 -8.29
N VAL A 177 8.11 -17.27 -8.03
CA VAL A 177 7.52 -17.38 -6.69
C VAL A 177 8.32 -18.31 -5.77
N MET A 178 8.78 -19.46 -6.27
CA MET A 178 9.45 -20.46 -5.45
C MET A 178 10.76 -19.96 -4.80
N PRO A 179 11.67 -19.27 -5.52
CA PRO A 179 12.85 -18.67 -4.89
C PRO A 179 12.48 -17.68 -3.78
N PHE A 180 11.40 -16.92 -3.95
CA PHE A 180 10.94 -15.96 -2.97
C PHE A 180 10.47 -16.64 -1.67
N LEU A 181 9.71 -17.74 -1.79
CA LEU A 181 9.31 -18.56 -0.64
C LEU A 181 10.51 -19.21 0.05
N GLN A 182 11.50 -19.68 -0.72
CA GLN A 182 12.74 -20.25 -0.19
C GLN A 182 13.56 -19.21 0.59
N GLN A 183 13.65 -17.97 0.12
CA GLN A 183 14.30 -16.88 0.86
C GLN A 183 13.64 -16.62 2.22
N ILE A 184 12.30 -16.65 2.28
CA ILE A 184 11.56 -16.49 3.54
C ILE A 184 11.84 -17.65 4.50
N GLN A 185 11.77 -18.89 4.00
CA GLN A 185 12.05 -20.09 4.80
C GLN A 185 13.50 -20.11 5.31
N ALA A 186 14.46 -19.64 4.52
CA ALA A 186 15.86 -19.51 4.93
C ALA A 186 16.06 -18.49 6.07
N GLN A 187 15.09 -17.62 6.34
CA GLN A 187 15.07 -16.74 7.53
C GLN A 187 14.30 -17.35 8.71
N GLU A 188 14.01 -18.65 8.68
CA GLU A 188 13.26 -19.39 9.71
C GLU A 188 11.82 -18.86 9.90
N ILE A 189 11.26 -18.21 8.88
CA ILE A 189 9.88 -17.73 8.88
C ILE A 189 9.00 -18.85 8.31
N ASN A 190 8.44 -19.65 9.21
CA ASN A 190 7.67 -20.85 8.86
C ASN A 190 6.17 -20.61 8.72
N HIS A 191 5.67 -19.43 9.10
CA HIS A 191 4.27 -19.06 8.99
C HIS A 191 4.12 -17.85 8.08
N ILE A 192 3.54 -18.08 6.91
CA ILE A 192 3.25 -17.08 5.88
C ILE A 192 1.79 -17.19 5.48
N VAL A 193 1.16 -16.03 5.24
CA VAL A 193 -0.21 -15.96 4.76
C VAL A 193 -0.19 -15.54 3.30
N LEU A 194 -0.77 -16.36 2.42
CA LEU A 194 -1.02 -15.98 1.03
C LEU A 194 -2.34 -15.22 0.95
N VAL A 195 -2.31 -14.05 0.33
CA VAL A 195 -3.49 -13.20 0.17
C VAL A 195 -4.08 -13.43 -1.21
N THR A 196 -5.36 -13.80 -1.23
CA THR A 196 -6.15 -14.06 -2.44
C THR A 196 -7.29 -13.05 -2.53
N GLU A 197 -7.85 -12.88 -3.73
CA GLU A 197 -9.16 -12.27 -3.88
C GLU A 197 -10.25 -13.29 -3.58
N SER A 198 -11.36 -12.84 -3.02
CA SER A 198 -12.56 -13.66 -2.90
C SER A 198 -13.30 -13.66 -4.23
N GLU A 199 -13.69 -14.85 -4.68
CA GLU A 199 -14.61 -15.00 -5.82
C GLU A 199 -16.05 -14.62 -5.44
#